data_AF-A0A179HKT3-F1
#
_entry.id   AF-A0A179HKT3-F1
#
_cell.length_a   1.000
_cell.length_b   1.000
_cell.length_c   1.000
_cell.angle_alpha   90.00
_cell.angle_beta   90.00
_cell.angle_gamma   90.00
#
_symmetry.space_group_name_H-M   'P 1'
#
loop_
_entity.id
_entity.type
_entity.pdbx_description
1 polymer ?
#
loop_
_entity_poly.entity_id
_entity_poly.type
_entity_poly.pdbx_seq_one_letter_code
_entity_poly.pdbx_strand_id
1 'polypeptide(L)'
;MSTAQRSIVTPFSVSLLLAALVAYLLGPTARQTAVVLGFFRSPANTVLAADQTLSVLEGTTHCEDLHYHQASGLLFTACEDDAAKRHRWFPPLAHFDDPDILTSTARGSLRVIDPETLAVRALRLDGFDGPFVTHGIDVIDDPQHPAGEAVYIFAVNHVPNRDHFVKGNSSAPKSRSVVEVFHHVLGSDSARHIRSVWDALIKTPNDIYAASPTSFFVTNDHYYKEGPMRALEDLRRAAKWTSTIFVDFSQAAEDKTSDTQGVRAWVALGNMHNNNGLGHGRRPDEIAVVSCCSGKLLLGTVVDGSSSALRAAPRSIQLSETIQFDSVVDNPSYFADPFAKGSKDKSGFVLPGLTRAVDLPKTTRDPGATEPIMVWKASPDESKSGWKTELLFEDDGSRVRSASSAVLVAADPAKHNGARRARLFVTGFLSKNMVAVDVDL
;
A
#
# COMPACT_ATOMS: atom_id res chain seq x y z
N MET A 1 51.05 22.93 48.59
CA MET A 1 49.64 22.56 48.80
C MET A 1 48.90 22.77 47.50
N SER A 2 48.59 21.69 46.78
CA SER A 2 47.80 21.71 45.55
C SER A 2 46.33 21.53 45.93
N THR A 3 45.53 22.59 45.81
CA THR A 3 44.07 22.51 45.94
C THR A 3 43.49 22.10 44.61
N ALA A 4 43.20 20.80 44.48
CA ALA A 4 42.40 20.28 43.38
C ALA A 4 40.99 20.90 43.44
N GLN A 5 40.68 21.81 42.50
CA GLN A 5 39.31 22.26 42.25
C GLN A 5 38.48 21.07 41.78
N ARG A 6 37.71 20.48 42.71
CA ARG A 6 36.63 19.56 42.32
C ARG A 6 35.52 20.40 41.69
N SER A 7 35.34 20.26 40.38
CA SER A 7 34.21 20.83 39.66
C SER A 7 32.91 20.25 40.25
N ILE A 8 32.14 21.08 40.97
CA ILE A 8 30.83 20.70 41.50
C ILE A 8 29.84 20.85 40.35
N VAL A 9 29.61 19.75 39.62
CA VAL A 9 28.47 19.68 38.71
C VAL A 9 27.21 19.66 39.58
N THR A 10 26.44 20.75 39.55
CA THR A 10 25.20 20.85 40.33
C THR A 10 24.12 19.93 39.73
N PRO A 11 23.17 19.42 40.54
CA PRO A 11 22.07 18.57 40.04
C PRO A 11 21.29 19.22 38.89
N PHE A 12 21.18 20.56 38.90
CA PHE A 12 20.57 21.34 37.83
C PHE A 12 21.35 21.25 36.51
N SER A 13 22.69 21.34 36.57
CA SER A 13 23.54 21.16 35.39
C SER A 13 23.46 19.73 34.84
N VAL A 14 23.34 18.71 35.71
CA VAL A 14 23.13 17.32 35.27
C VAL A 14 21.78 17.17 34.55
N SER A 15 20.69 17.73 35.10
CA SER A 15 19.36 17.67 34.48
C SER A 15 19.30 18.41 33.14
N LEU A 16 19.94 19.58 33.02
CA LEU A 16 20.04 20.30 31.75
C LEU A 16 20.87 19.55 30.71
N LEU A 17 22.00 18.97 31.11
CA LEU A 17 22.82 18.14 30.22
C LEU A 17 22.06 16.89 29.78
N LEU A 18 21.29 16.25 30.67
CA LEU A 18 20.45 15.11 30.34
C LEU A 18 19.32 15.50 29.38
N ALA A 19 18.64 16.62 29.62
CA ALA A 19 17.59 17.13 28.73
C ALA A 19 18.16 17.50 27.35
N ALA A 20 19.32 18.15 27.30
CA ALA A 20 20.02 18.47 26.06
C ALA A 20 20.45 17.19 25.31
N LEU A 21 20.95 16.18 26.03
CA LEU A 21 21.30 14.88 25.46
C LEU A 21 20.07 14.16 24.91
N VAL A 22 18.95 14.14 25.64
CA VAL A 22 17.69 13.55 25.18
C VAL A 22 17.16 14.28 23.95
N ALA A 23 17.17 15.62 23.96
CA ALA A 23 16.76 16.41 22.80
C ALA A 23 17.68 16.19 21.60
N TYR A 24 18.98 16.05 21.80
CA TYR A 24 19.95 15.74 20.75
C TYR A 24 19.73 14.34 20.15
N LEU A 25 19.48 13.33 20.99
CA LEU A 25 19.31 11.94 20.56
C LEU A 25 17.94 11.66 19.94
N LEU A 26 16.86 12.19 20.55
CA LEU A 26 15.49 11.90 20.14
C LEU A 26 14.86 12.99 19.27
N GLY A 27 15.34 14.23 19.38
CA GLY A 27 14.78 15.39 18.69
C GLY A 27 14.73 15.25 17.17
N PRO A 28 15.78 14.78 16.48
CA PRO A 28 15.74 14.56 15.03
C PRO A 28 14.66 13.55 14.63
N THR A 29 14.55 12.44 15.34
CA THR A 29 13.56 11.39 15.09
C THR A 29 12.14 11.90 15.36
N ALA A 30 11.93 12.60 16.47
CA ALA A 30 10.64 13.19 16.82
C ALA A 30 10.20 14.26 15.82
N ARG A 31 11.12 15.13 15.39
CA ARG A 31 10.87 16.11 14.33
C ARG A 31 10.48 15.43 13.03
N GLN A 32 11.20 14.38 12.62
CA GLN A 32 10.88 13.66 11.40
C GLN A 32 9.52 12.97 11.48
N THR A 33 9.19 12.31 12.60
CA THR A 33 7.84 11.77 12.84
C THR A 33 6.78 12.86 12.74
N ALA A 34 7.00 14.04 13.34
CA ALA A 34 6.06 15.14 13.29
C ALA A 34 5.87 15.69 11.85
N VAL A 35 6.95 15.75 11.06
CA VAL A 35 6.90 16.12 9.64
C VAL A 35 6.11 15.08 8.85
N VAL A 36 6.46 13.79 8.93
CA VAL A 36 5.83 12.68 8.20
C VAL A 36 4.34 12.53 8.54
N LEU A 37 3.96 12.70 9.81
CA LEU A 37 2.56 12.63 10.23
C LEU A 37 1.77 13.93 9.97
N GLY A 38 2.44 14.99 9.51
CA GLY A 38 1.79 16.21 9.03
C GLY A 38 1.31 17.14 10.13
N PHE A 39 1.92 17.11 11.32
CA PHE A 39 1.51 17.98 12.45
C PHE A 39 1.47 19.46 12.07
N PHE A 40 2.38 19.89 11.21
CA PHE A 40 2.57 21.29 10.79
C PHE A 40 2.08 21.58 9.37
N ARG A 41 1.48 20.60 8.68
CA ARG A 41 0.98 20.78 7.31
C ARG A 41 -0.47 21.30 7.32
N SER A 42 -0.78 22.18 6.38
CA SER A 42 -2.14 22.65 6.11
C SER A 42 -2.66 21.98 4.84
N PRO A 43 -3.93 21.53 4.80
CA PRO A 43 -4.55 21.02 3.58
C PRO A 43 -4.53 22.07 2.46
N ALA A 44 -4.32 21.63 1.23
CA ALA A 44 -4.33 22.48 0.04
C ALA A 44 -4.84 21.68 -1.17
N ASN A 45 -5.21 22.41 -2.23
CA ASN A 45 -5.66 21.82 -3.48
C ASN A 45 -4.72 22.22 -4.61
N THR A 46 -4.29 21.26 -5.42
CA THR A 46 -3.66 21.55 -6.71
C THR A 46 -4.64 22.31 -7.59
N VAL A 47 -4.22 23.49 -8.03
CA VAL A 47 -4.93 24.31 -9.02
C VAL A 47 -4.75 23.66 -10.38
N LEU A 48 -5.86 23.28 -11.01
CA LEU A 48 -5.84 22.69 -12.34
C LEU A 48 -5.76 23.79 -13.39
N ALA A 49 -4.96 23.57 -14.43
CA ALA A 49 -4.94 24.45 -15.59
C ALA A 49 -6.31 24.47 -16.29
N ALA A 50 -6.60 25.51 -17.08
CA ALA A 50 -7.90 25.67 -17.73
C ALA A 50 -8.24 24.52 -18.72
N ASP A 51 -7.23 23.83 -19.23
CA ASP A 51 -7.35 22.67 -20.13
C ASP A 51 -7.32 21.31 -19.39
N GLN A 52 -7.12 21.31 -18.06
CA GLN A 52 -7.12 20.10 -17.24
C GLN A 52 -8.48 19.91 -16.56
N THR A 53 -8.98 18.68 -16.59
CA THR A 53 -10.22 18.31 -15.90
C THR A 53 -9.93 17.19 -14.90
N LEU A 54 -10.50 17.33 -13.70
CA LEU A 54 -10.58 16.24 -12.75
C LEU A 54 -11.85 15.44 -13.05
N SER A 55 -11.66 14.18 -13.39
CA SER A 55 -12.74 13.23 -13.66
C SER A 55 -12.96 12.35 -12.44
N VAL A 56 -14.22 12.11 -12.09
CA VAL A 56 -14.60 11.18 -11.02
C VAL A 56 -15.01 9.86 -11.64
N LEU A 57 -14.43 8.76 -11.17
CA LEU A 57 -14.71 7.43 -11.68
C LEU A 57 -15.79 6.78 -10.81
N GLU A 58 -17.06 7.02 -11.13
CA GLU A 58 -18.18 6.49 -10.34
C GLU A 58 -18.14 4.96 -10.21
N GLY A 59 -18.57 4.48 -9.04
CA GLY A 59 -18.56 3.07 -8.70
C GLY A 59 -17.23 2.57 -8.13
N THR A 60 -16.20 3.39 -8.01
CA THR A 60 -14.91 2.99 -7.41
C THR A 60 -14.88 3.28 -5.90
N THR A 61 -15.89 2.79 -5.18
CA THR A 61 -16.05 3.07 -3.75
C THR A 61 -15.06 2.29 -2.90
N HIS A 62 -14.22 3.03 -2.18
CA HIS A 62 -13.22 2.53 -1.23
C HIS A 62 -12.29 1.49 -1.82
N CYS A 63 -11.85 1.71 -3.06
CA CYS A 63 -10.81 0.91 -3.66
C CYS A 63 -9.47 1.38 -3.12
N GLU A 64 -8.87 0.57 -2.26
CA GLU A 64 -7.69 0.98 -1.50
C GLU A 64 -6.42 0.92 -2.35
N ASP A 65 -6.38 0.00 -3.32
CA ASP A 65 -5.22 -0.22 -4.17
C ASP A 65 -5.54 -0.28 -5.68
N LEU A 66 -4.56 0.03 -6.52
CA LEU A 66 -4.69 0.24 -7.96
C LEU A 66 -3.38 -0.12 -8.69
N HIS A 67 -3.49 -0.93 -9.73
CA HIS A 67 -2.34 -1.32 -10.57
C HIS A 67 -2.60 -1.05 -12.04
N TYR A 68 -1.62 -0.49 -12.75
CA TYR A 68 -1.63 -0.42 -14.21
C TYR A 68 -0.92 -1.64 -14.80
N HIS A 69 -1.68 -2.47 -15.48
CA HIS A 69 -1.16 -3.63 -16.17
C HIS A 69 -0.70 -3.24 -17.58
N GLN A 70 0.59 -2.99 -17.73
CA GLN A 70 1.18 -2.42 -18.95
C GLN A 70 0.88 -3.26 -20.20
N ALA A 71 0.90 -4.59 -20.10
CA ALA A 71 0.70 -5.47 -21.25
C ALA A 71 -0.71 -5.34 -21.86
N SER A 72 -1.73 -5.10 -21.04
CA SER A 72 -3.11 -4.90 -21.52
C SER A 72 -3.51 -3.44 -21.67
N GLY A 73 -2.75 -2.51 -21.09
CA GLY A 73 -3.12 -1.09 -21.04
C GLY A 73 -4.31 -0.78 -20.14
N LEU A 74 -4.63 -1.66 -19.18
CA LEU A 74 -5.79 -1.54 -18.30
C LEU A 74 -5.37 -1.38 -16.84
N LEU A 75 -6.22 -0.73 -16.07
CA LEU A 75 -6.08 -0.59 -14.62
C LEU A 75 -6.91 -1.67 -13.91
N PHE A 76 -6.37 -2.21 -12.82
CA PHE A 76 -7.03 -3.20 -11.97
C PHE A 76 -7.11 -2.69 -10.53
N THR A 77 -8.24 -2.92 -9.87
CA THR A 77 -8.48 -2.49 -8.49
C THR A 77 -9.47 -3.41 -7.79
N ALA A 78 -9.51 -3.36 -6.46
CA ALA A 78 -10.50 -4.05 -5.64
C ALA A 78 -11.21 -3.08 -4.70
N CYS A 79 -12.54 -3.04 -4.77
CA CYS A 79 -13.39 -2.04 -4.12
C CYS A 79 -14.30 -2.68 -3.09
N GLU A 80 -14.63 -1.96 -2.00
CA GLU A 80 -15.58 -2.46 -0.99
C GLU A 80 -17.02 -2.49 -1.50
N ASP A 81 -17.35 -1.58 -2.42
CA ASP A 81 -18.69 -1.29 -2.96
C ASP A 81 -19.73 -0.80 -1.92
N ASP A 82 -19.59 -1.14 -0.65
CA ASP A 82 -20.49 -0.74 0.44
C ASP A 82 -19.80 0.24 1.40
N ALA A 83 -20.13 1.51 1.25
CA ALA A 83 -19.54 2.58 2.07
C ALA A 83 -19.83 2.44 3.57
N ALA A 84 -21.03 1.95 3.92
CA ALA A 84 -21.41 1.84 5.33
C ALA A 84 -20.58 0.77 6.05
N LYS A 85 -20.25 -0.32 5.35
CA LYS A 85 -19.46 -1.41 5.92
C LYS A 85 -18.01 -1.03 6.20
N ARG A 86 -17.34 -0.30 5.30
CA ARG A 86 -15.92 0.09 5.46
C ARG A 86 -15.66 0.82 6.79
N HIS A 87 -16.59 1.68 7.22
CA HIS A 87 -16.48 2.43 8.47
C HIS A 87 -16.76 1.60 9.73
N ARG A 88 -17.35 0.40 9.59
CA ARG A 88 -17.67 -0.50 10.70
C ARG A 88 -16.75 -1.72 10.75
N TRP A 89 -16.26 -2.17 9.61
CA TRP A 89 -15.37 -3.31 9.49
C TRP A 89 -14.29 -3.06 8.44
N PHE A 90 -13.08 -2.86 8.94
CA PHE A 90 -11.85 -2.74 8.17
C PHE A 90 -10.69 -2.84 9.16
N PRO A 91 -10.15 -4.06 9.36
CA PRO A 91 -9.07 -4.32 10.32
C PRO A 91 -7.83 -3.41 10.18
N PRO A 92 -7.41 -2.95 8.99
CA PRO A 92 -6.33 -1.97 8.84
C PRO A 92 -6.59 -0.63 9.52
N LEU A 93 -7.84 -0.29 9.86
CA LEU A 93 -8.18 0.88 10.67
C LEU A 93 -8.66 0.51 12.08
N ALA A 94 -8.51 -0.75 12.48
CA ALA A 94 -9.05 -1.33 13.71
C ALA A 94 -10.57 -1.14 13.86
N HIS A 95 -11.30 -1.20 12.75
CA HIS A 95 -12.76 -1.28 12.75
C HIS A 95 -13.18 -2.75 12.79
N PHE A 96 -13.94 -3.15 13.83
CA PHE A 96 -14.34 -4.54 14.08
C PHE A 96 -15.81 -4.66 14.55
N ASP A 97 -16.65 -3.70 14.19
CA ASP A 97 -17.98 -3.47 14.77
C ASP A 97 -19.13 -4.07 13.95
N ASP A 98 -18.80 -4.82 12.89
CA ASP A 98 -19.77 -5.46 12.00
C ASP A 98 -19.31 -6.87 11.55
N PRO A 99 -19.40 -7.89 12.42
CA PRO A 99 -19.12 -9.26 12.04
C PRO A 99 -20.22 -9.88 11.14
N ASP A 100 -21.36 -9.20 10.95
CA ASP A 100 -22.48 -9.70 10.13
C ASP A 100 -22.12 -9.80 8.65
N ILE A 101 -20.98 -9.18 8.26
CA ILE A 101 -20.29 -9.41 6.98
C ILE A 101 -20.11 -10.90 6.68
N LEU A 102 -19.94 -11.77 7.69
CA LEU A 102 -19.87 -13.23 7.49
C LEU A 102 -21.10 -13.84 6.82
N THR A 103 -22.24 -13.16 6.91
CA THR A 103 -23.54 -13.60 6.39
C THR A 103 -24.10 -12.66 5.32
N SER A 104 -23.38 -11.59 4.99
CA SER A 104 -23.84 -10.60 4.04
C SER A 104 -23.70 -11.10 2.62
N THR A 105 -24.72 -10.85 1.80
CA THR A 105 -24.67 -11.06 0.35
C THR A 105 -23.98 -9.91 -0.38
N ALA A 106 -23.89 -8.74 0.25
CA ALA A 106 -23.14 -7.59 -0.28
C ALA A 106 -21.66 -7.75 0.09
N ARG A 107 -20.80 -7.64 -0.92
CA ARG A 107 -19.36 -7.87 -0.87
C ARG A 107 -18.67 -6.91 -1.84
N GLY A 108 -17.38 -6.72 -1.63
CA GLY A 108 -16.54 -6.00 -2.58
C GLY A 108 -16.44 -6.69 -3.94
N SER A 109 -15.76 -6.01 -4.87
CA SER A 109 -15.58 -6.45 -6.25
C SER A 109 -14.16 -6.21 -6.75
N LEU A 110 -13.78 -6.99 -7.77
CA LEU A 110 -12.65 -6.66 -8.64
C LEU A 110 -13.16 -5.79 -9.77
N ARG A 111 -12.41 -4.74 -10.12
CA ARG A 111 -12.77 -3.84 -11.22
C ARG A 111 -11.63 -3.66 -12.19
N VAL A 112 -12.02 -3.53 -13.45
CA VAL A 112 -11.13 -3.20 -14.57
C VAL A 112 -11.53 -1.81 -15.07
N ILE A 113 -10.53 -0.96 -15.28
CA ILE A 113 -10.72 0.42 -15.73
C ILE A 113 -9.92 0.63 -17.00
N ASP A 114 -10.58 1.16 -18.02
CA ASP A 114 -9.92 1.65 -19.23
C ASP A 114 -9.43 3.08 -18.98
N PRO A 115 -8.11 3.32 -18.98
CA PRO A 115 -7.56 4.64 -18.65
C PRO A 115 -7.83 5.71 -19.73
N GLU A 116 -8.13 5.32 -20.96
CA GLU A 116 -8.47 6.24 -22.05
C GLU A 116 -9.93 6.70 -21.94
N THR A 117 -10.85 5.75 -21.83
CA THR A 117 -12.30 6.02 -21.81
C THR A 117 -12.87 6.29 -20.42
N LEU A 118 -12.09 6.00 -19.37
CA LEU A 118 -12.50 6.03 -17.96
C LEU A 118 -13.65 5.07 -17.63
N ALA A 119 -13.92 4.09 -18.50
CA ALA A 119 -14.95 3.11 -18.27
C ALA A 119 -14.56 2.18 -17.12
N VAL A 120 -15.42 2.09 -16.10
CA VAL A 120 -15.25 1.21 -14.93
C VAL A 120 -16.14 -0.02 -15.11
N ARG A 121 -15.56 -1.21 -15.00
CA ARG A 121 -16.30 -2.48 -15.11
C ARG A 121 -16.01 -3.38 -13.92
N ALA A 122 -17.06 -3.73 -13.18
CA ALA A 122 -16.98 -4.77 -12.15
C ALA A 122 -16.95 -6.15 -12.79
N LEU A 123 -16.09 -7.03 -12.27
CA LEU A 123 -16.01 -8.43 -12.68
C LEU A 123 -16.94 -9.29 -11.82
N ARG A 124 -17.70 -10.17 -12.47
CA ARG A 124 -18.42 -11.24 -11.77
C ARG A 124 -17.38 -12.21 -11.17
N LEU A 125 -17.52 -12.58 -9.89
CA LEU A 125 -16.57 -13.48 -9.22
C LEU A 125 -17.08 -14.92 -9.31
N ASP A 126 -16.47 -15.73 -10.16
CA ASP A 126 -16.92 -17.10 -10.45
C ASP A 126 -16.33 -18.08 -9.45
N GLY A 127 -17.17 -18.90 -8.83
CA GLY A 127 -16.72 -19.87 -7.82
C GLY A 127 -16.33 -19.24 -6.47
N PHE A 128 -16.74 -18.00 -6.23
CA PHE A 128 -16.54 -17.31 -4.95
C PHE A 128 -17.87 -16.75 -4.47
N ASP A 129 -18.32 -17.19 -3.29
CA ASP A 129 -19.56 -16.77 -2.63
C ASP A 129 -19.32 -16.20 -1.22
N GLY A 130 -18.05 -16.04 -0.83
CA GLY A 130 -17.65 -15.55 0.48
C GLY A 130 -17.75 -14.02 0.62
N PRO A 131 -17.59 -13.52 1.85
CA PRO A 131 -17.35 -12.09 2.08
C PRO A 131 -16.04 -11.66 1.42
N PHE A 132 -16.03 -10.46 0.84
CA PHE A 132 -14.85 -9.87 0.22
C PHE A 132 -14.67 -8.45 0.72
N VAL A 133 -13.84 -8.29 1.75
CA VAL A 133 -13.48 -6.99 2.34
C VAL A 133 -12.10 -6.63 1.81
N THR A 134 -12.07 -5.82 0.75
CA THR A 134 -10.88 -5.62 -0.09
C THR A 134 -9.85 -4.71 0.57
N HIS A 135 -8.57 -4.90 0.20
CA HIS A 135 -7.44 -4.06 0.60
C HIS A 135 -6.41 -4.06 -0.56
N GLY A 136 -5.12 -4.29 -0.30
CA GLY A 136 -4.08 -4.37 -1.32
C GLY A 136 -4.28 -5.52 -2.32
N ILE A 137 -3.86 -5.31 -3.56
CA ILE A 137 -3.91 -6.29 -4.64
C ILE A 137 -2.59 -6.34 -5.43
N ASP A 138 -2.43 -7.36 -6.26
CA ASP A 138 -1.44 -7.29 -7.34
C ASP A 138 -1.92 -8.12 -8.53
N VAL A 139 -1.42 -7.79 -9.73
CA VAL A 139 -1.83 -8.39 -11.00
C VAL A 139 -0.62 -8.75 -11.85
N ILE A 140 -0.54 -10.01 -12.28
CA ILE A 140 0.51 -10.51 -13.17
C ILE A 140 -0.10 -11.24 -14.37
N ASP A 141 0.60 -11.20 -15.50
CA ASP A 141 0.25 -11.99 -16.67
C ASP A 141 0.18 -13.49 -16.32
N ASP A 142 -0.75 -14.18 -16.97
CA ASP A 142 -0.76 -15.64 -17.00
C ASP A 142 0.35 -16.13 -17.95
N PRO A 143 1.40 -16.81 -17.45
CA PRO A 143 2.51 -17.27 -18.27
C PRO A 143 2.12 -18.35 -19.29
N GLN A 144 0.91 -18.91 -19.20
CA GLN A 144 0.38 -19.87 -20.16
C GLN A 144 -0.35 -19.20 -21.35
N HIS A 145 -0.54 -17.88 -21.30
CA HIS A 145 -1.16 -17.09 -22.36
C HIS A 145 -0.16 -16.01 -22.86
N PRO A 146 -0.36 -15.46 -24.07
CA PRO A 146 0.33 -14.25 -24.49
C PRO A 146 0.12 -13.11 -23.48
N ALA A 147 1.15 -12.29 -23.28
CA ALA A 147 1.08 -11.15 -22.38
C ALA A 147 -0.07 -10.21 -22.79
N GLY A 148 -0.87 -9.78 -21.82
CA GLY A 148 -2.05 -8.96 -22.08
C GLY A 148 -3.28 -9.72 -22.59
N GLU A 149 -3.33 -11.06 -22.49
CA GLU A 149 -4.55 -11.84 -22.78
C GLU A 149 -5.23 -12.43 -21.53
N ALA A 150 -4.47 -12.78 -20.49
CA ALA A 150 -5.03 -13.28 -19.24
C ALA A 150 -4.11 -12.94 -18.07
N VAL A 151 -4.69 -12.78 -16.87
CA VAL A 151 -3.98 -12.37 -15.66
C VAL A 151 -4.38 -13.21 -14.45
N TYR A 152 -3.47 -13.32 -13.50
CA TYR A 152 -3.77 -13.68 -12.11
C TYR A 152 -3.89 -12.42 -11.27
N ILE A 153 -4.95 -12.36 -10.44
CA ILE A 153 -5.20 -11.27 -9.51
C ILE A 153 -5.13 -11.83 -8.10
N PHE A 154 -4.28 -11.24 -7.27
CA PHE A 154 -4.16 -11.55 -5.85
C PHE A 154 -4.77 -10.42 -5.05
N ALA A 155 -5.60 -10.72 -4.06
CA ALA A 155 -6.26 -9.69 -3.27
C ALA A 155 -6.30 -10.05 -1.79
N VAL A 156 -5.89 -9.10 -0.95
CA VAL A 156 -6.08 -9.22 0.51
C VAL A 156 -7.57 -9.13 0.81
N ASN A 157 -8.06 -10.06 1.63
CA ASN A 157 -9.45 -10.15 2.06
C ASN A 157 -9.54 -10.22 3.59
N HIS A 158 -10.13 -9.20 4.20
CA HIS A 158 -10.22 -9.05 5.65
C HIS A 158 -11.49 -9.66 6.25
N VAL A 159 -11.61 -10.99 6.23
CA VAL A 159 -12.80 -11.67 6.74
C VAL A 159 -12.85 -11.72 8.28
N PRO A 160 -14.04 -11.58 8.90
CA PRO A 160 -14.19 -11.84 10.33
C PRO A 160 -13.79 -13.27 10.71
N ASN A 161 -13.16 -13.41 11.87
CA ASN A 161 -12.74 -14.72 12.36
C ASN A 161 -13.92 -15.45 13.01
N ARG A 162 -14.31 -16.57 12.39
CA ARG A 162 -15.39 -17.42 12.90
C ARG A 162 -15.10 -17.98 14.29
N ASP A 163 -13.83 -18.22 14.64
CA ASP A 163 -13.49 -18.68 15.99
C ASP A 163 -13.82 -17.63 17.05
N HIS A 164 -13.60 -16.35 16.74
CA HIS A 164 -13.93 -15.24 17.64
C HIS A 164 -15.44 -15.01 17.71
N PHE A 165 -16.09 -14.80 16.56
CA PHE A 165 -17.48 -14.33 16.51
C PHE A 165 -18.54 -15.44 16.52
N VAL A 166 -18.23 -16.63 15.99
CA VAL A 166 -19.20 -17.75 15.93
C VAL A 166 -18.98 -18.74 17.06
N LYS A 167 -17.72 -19.07 17.37
CA LYS A 167 -17.38 -20.00 18.47
C LYS A 167 -17.19 -19.31 19.82
N GLY A 168 -17.21 -17.97 19.88
CA GLY A 168 -17.07 -17.20 21.11
C GLY A 168 -15.68 -17.25 21.75
N ASN A 169 -14.63 -17.63 21.00
CA ASN A 169 -13.26 -17.66 21.51
C ASN A 169 -12.68 -16.23 21.52
N SER A 170 -12.82 -15.53 22.63
CA SER A 170 -12.27 -14.17 22.81
C SER A 170 -10.76 -14.08 22.69
N SER A 171 -10.02 -15.19 22.80
CA SER A 171 -8.56 -15.24 22.60
C SER A 171 -8.17 -15.35 21.12
N ALA A 172 -9.11 -15.74 20.25
CA ALA A 172 -8.89 -15.72 18.81
C ALA A 172 -8.87 -14.25 18.31
N PRO A 173 -8.02 -13.90 17.33
CA PRO A 173 -8.08 -12.59 16.68
C PRO A 173 -9.46 -12.31 16.08
N LYS A 174 -9.92 -11.07 16.11
CA LYS A 174 -11.21 -10.66 15.51
C LYS A 174 -11.24 -10.88 14.00
N SER A 175 -10.15 -10.60 13.28
CA SER A 175 -10.03 -10.87 11.85
C SER A 175 -9.19 -12.11 11.58
N ARG A 176 -9.55 -12.86 10.52
CA ARG A 176 -8.75 -13.95 9.94
C ARG A 176 -8.52 -13.65 8.46
N SER A 177 -7.81 -12.56 8.20
CA SER A 177 -7.49 -12.10 6.85
C SER A 177 -6.80 -13.18 6.02
N VAL A 178 -7.20 -13.32 4.76
CA VAL A 178 -6.65 -14.27 3.77
C VAL A 178 -6.20 -13.53 2.52
N VAL A 179 -5.53 -14.23 1.60
CA VAL A 179 -5.31 -13.74 0.24
C VAL A 179 -6.14 -14.58 -0.72
N GLU A 180 -7.00 -13.92 -1.49
CA GLU A 180 -7.80 -14.54 -2.55
C GLU A 180 -7.04 -14.47 -3.86
N VAL A 181 -7.01 -15.58 -4.60
CA VAL A 181 -6.37 -15.67 -5.91
C VAL A 181 -7.45 -15.89 -6.95
N PHE A 182 -7.46 -15.06 -7.99
CA PHE A 182 -8.36 -15.14 -9.12
C PHE A 182 -7.58 -15.24 -10.43
N HIS A 183 -8.24 -15.75 -11.47
CA HIS A 183 -7.76 -15.77 -12.84
C HIS A 183 -8.79 -15.08 -13.72
N HIS A 184 -8.34 -14.18 -14.58
CA HIS A 184 -9.20 -13.38 -15.45
C HIS A 184 -8.67 -13.41 -16.88
N VAL A 185 -9.52 -13.77 -17.83
CA VAL A 185 -9.24 -13.64 -19.26
C VAL A 185 -9.69 -12.26 -19.70
N LEU A 186 -8.81 -11.48 -20.32
CA LEU A 186 -9.09 -10.10 -20.68
C LEU A 186 -10.19 -10.02 -21.74
N GLY A 187 -11.07 -9.04 -21.57
CA GLY A 187 -12.30 -8.89 -22.37
C GLY A 187 -13.48 -9.74 -21.90
N SER A 188 -13.29 -10.76 -21.04
CA SER A 188 -14.40 -11.48 -20.40
C SER A 188 -15.06 -10.65 -19.29
N ASP A 189 -16.25 -11.04 -18.84
CA ASP A 189 -17.02 -10.35 -17.80
C ASP A 189 -16.79 -10.86 -16.37
N SER A 190 -15.92 -11.87 -16.19
CA SER A 190 -15.72 -12.54 -14.90
C SER A 190 -14.25 -12.80 -14.55
N ALA A 191 -14.01 -12.91 -13.25
CA ALA A 191 -12.76 -13.41 -12.68
C ALA A 191 -13.08 -14.71 -11.92
N ARG A 192 -12.44 -15.80 -12.31
CA ARG A 192 -12.62 -17.11 -11.69
C ARG A 192 -11.76 -17.22 -10.45
N HIS A 193 -12.38 -17.50 -9.32
CA HIS A 193 -11.65 -17.79 -8.10
C HIS A 193 -10.85 -19.07 -8.24
N ILE A 194 -9.56 -18.94 -7.97
CA ILE A 194 -8.62 -20.05 -7.92
C ILE A 194 -8.64 -20.62 -6.52
N ARG A 195 -8.42 -19.81 -5.47
CA ARG A 195 -8.40 -20.30 -4.09
C ARG A 195 -8.27 -19.14 -3.10
N SER A 196 -8.54 -19.45 -1.84
CA SER A 196 -8.09 -18.67 -0.69
C SER A 196 -6.76 -19.23 -0.18
N VAL A 197 -5.89 -18.36 0.34
CA VAL A 197 -4.57 -18.69 0.87
C VAL A 197 -4.40 -18.07 2.26
N TRP A 198 -4.08 -18.91 3.24
CA TRP A 198 -3.84 -18.48 4.62
C TRP A 198 -2.65 -19.21 5.25
N ASP A 199 -1.90 -18.48 6.08
CA ASP A 199 -0.87 -19.02 6.98
C ASP A 199 -0.81 -18.19 8.27
N ALA A 200 -0.34 -18.77 9.37
CA ALA A 200 -0.20 -18.09 10.66
C ALA A 200 0.78 -16.90 10.65
N LEU A 201 1.68 -16.83 9.66
CA LEU A 201 2.55 -15.68 9.43
C LEU A 201 1.82 -14.50 8.77
N ILE A 202 0.65 -14.71 8.17
CA ILE A 202 -0.22 -13.66 7.61
C ILE A 202 -1.13 -13.13 8.73
N LYS A 203 -0.66 -12.14 9.48
CA LYS A 203 -1.29 -11.64 10.71
C LYS A 203 -2.13 -10.39 10.50
N THR A 204 -1.63 -9.47 9.70
CA THR A 204 -2.15 -8.13 9.43
C THR A 204 -1.82 -7.75 7.97
N PRO A 205 -2.24 -8.59 7.00
CA PRO A 205 -1.86 -8.40 5.60
C PRO A 205 -2.28 -7.01 5.11
N ASN A 206 -1.37 -6.31 4.46
CA ASN A 206 -1.64 -4.99 3.91
C ASN A 206 -1.66 -5.04 2.38
N ASP A 207 -0.52 -5.36 1.77
CA ASP A 207 -0.38 -5.35 0.32
C ASP A 207 0.42 -6.55 -0.23
N ILE A 208 0.35 -6.76 -1.54
CA ILE A 208 0.82 -7.95 -2.25
C ILE A 208 1.89 -7.60 -3.30
N TYR A 209 2.86 -8.50 -3.44
CA TYR A 209 3.69 -8.63 -4.64
C TYR A 209 3.52 -10.05 -5.17
N ALA A 210 2.83 -10.22 -6.28
CA ALA A 210 2.64 -11.48 -6.96
C ALA A 210 3.93 -11.89 -7.67
N ALA A 211 4.52 -12.99 -7.23
CA ALA A 211 5.81 -13.46 -7.72
C ALA A 211 5.66 -14.55 -8.80
N SER A 212 4.54 -15.27 -8.79
CA SER A 212 4.13 -16.24 -9.81
C SER A 212 2.64 -16.56 -9.61
N PRO A 213 1.98 -17.32 -10.52
CA PRO A 213 0.61 -17.79 -10.30
C PRO A 213 0.38 -18.57 -8.99
N THR A 214 1.46 -19.08 -8.37
CA THR A 214 1.40 -19.91 -7.17
C THR A 214 2.23 -19.40 -5.98
N SER A 215 2.70 -18.14 -6.04
CA SER A 215 3.51 -17.57 -4.96
C SER A 215 3.44 -16.05 -4.91
N PHE A 216 3.49 -15.47 -3.73
CA PHE A 216 3.48 -14.02 -3.54
C PHE A 216 4.24 -13.61 -2.28
N PHE A 217 4.54 -12.33 -2.17
CA PHE A 217 4.93 -11.69 -0.92
C PHE A 217 3.74 -10.89 -0.38
N VAL A 218 3.59 -10.86 0.93
CA VAL A 218 2.55 -10.07 1.62
C VAL A 218 3.15 -9.35 2.81
N THR A 219 2.86 -8.06 2.95
CA THR A 219 3.27 -7.27 4.12
C THR A 219 2.34 -7.49 5.29
N ASN A 220 2.89 -7.55 6.50
CA ASN A 220 2.13 -7.36 7.73
C ASN A 220 2.39 -5.94 8.24
N ASP A 221 1.36 -5.09 8.32
CA ASP A 221 1.54 -3.66 8.64
C ASP A 221 1.64 -3.34 10.12
N HIS A 222 1.18 -4.23 10.99
CA HIS A 222 1.23 -4.07 12.43
C HIS A 222 1.55 -5.38 13.14
N TYR A 223 2.18 -5.31 14.30
CA TYR A 223 2.29 -6.45 15.21
C TYR A 223 1.06 -6.54 16.13
N TYR A 224 0.65 -5.41 16.71
CA TYR A 224 -0.61 -5.28 17.45
C TYR A 224 -1.78 -4.98 16.51
N LYS A 225 -2.86 -5.79 16.59
CA LYS A 225 -4.04 -5.65 15.72
C LYS A 225 -4.96 -4.48 16.09
N GLU A 226 -4.94 -4.04 17.35
CA GLU A 226 -5.77 -2.95 17.86
C GLU A 226 -5.19 -2.37 19.17
N GLY A 227 -5.78 -1.28 19.64
CA GLY A 227 -5.49 -0.70 20.95
C GLY A 227 -4.26 0.23 21.00
N PRO A 228 -3.90 0.73 22.20
CA PRO A 228 -2.89 1.78 22.35
C PRO A 228 -1.48 1.38 21.88
N MET A 229 -1.14 0.10 21.99
CA MET A 229 0.15 -0.39 21.54
C MET A 229 0.30 -0.35 20.03
N ARG A 230 -0.81 -0.52 19.28
CA ARG A 230 -0.83 -0.31 17.82
C ARG A 230 -0.52 1.16 17.48
N ALA A 231 -1.17 2.11 18.14
CA ALA A 231 -0.87 3.54 17.94
C ALA A 231 0.58 3.91 18.32
N LEU A 232 1.16 3.22 19.31
CA LEU A 232 2.58 3.39 19.64
C LEU A 232 3.50 2.85 18.55
N GLU A 233 3.13 1.76 17.86
CA GLU A 233 3.86 1.27 16.69
C GLU A 233 3.99 2.36 15.65
N ASP A 234 2.88 3.00 15.26
CA ASP A 234 2.84 4.04 14.22
C ASP A 234 3.73 5.25 14.56
N LEU A 235 3.73 5.68 15.82
CA LEU A 235 4.48 6.85 16.28
C LEU A 235 5.97 6.57 16.45
N ARG A 236 6.33 5.35 16.89
CA ARG A 236 7.68 5.02 17.30
C ARG A 236 8.42 4.32 16.15
N ARG A 237 9.17 5.09 15.36
CA ARG A 237 10.05 4.61 14.26
C ARG A 237 11.02 3.47 14.60
N ALA A 238 11.30 3.24 15.89
CA ALA A 238 12.12 2.13 16.39
C ALA A 238 11.32 0.83 16.63
N ALA A 239 9.99 0.85 16.54
CA ALA A 239 9.09 -0.31 16.63
C ALA A 239 9.18 -1.15 15.34
N LYS A 240 10.37 -1.73 15.14
CA LYS A 240 10.71 -2.55 13.98
C LYS A 240 10.15 -3.97 14.12
N TRP A 241 8.83 -4.10 14.24
CA TRP A 241 8.15 -5.36 14.60
C TRP A 241 7.41 -6.01 13.42
N THR A 242 7.32 -5.29 12.30
CA THR A 242 6.59 -5.72 11.10
C THR A 242 7.47 -6.49 10.13
N SER A 243 6.85 -7.19 9.18
CA SER A 243 7.55 -8.10 8.26
C SER A 243 6.83 -8.24 6.93
N THR A 244 7.56 -8.64 5.89
CA THR A 244 7.03 -9.20 4.65
C THR A 244 7.21 -10.71 4.67
N ILE A 245 6.17 -11.43 4.28
CA ILE A 245 6.12 -12.89 4.25
C ILE A 245 6.14 -13.35 2.79
N PHE A 246 7.01 -14.29 2.43
CA PHE A 246 6.91 -15.02 1.18
C PHE A 246 6.00 -16.23 1.39
N VAL A 247 5.06 -16.44 0.47
CA VAL A 247 4.07 -17.52 0.49
C VAL A 247 4.16 -18.32 -0.80
N ASP A 248 4.21 -19.63 -0.68
CA ASP A 248 4.21 -20.60 -1.78
C ASP A 248 3.06 -21.58 -1.58
N PHE A 249 2.25 -21.77 -2.61
CA PHE A 249 1.18 -22.77 -2.64
C PHE A 249 1.24 -23.66 -3.89
N SER A 250 2.43 -23.79 -4.49
CA SER A 250 2.67 -24.58 -5.70
C SER A 250 2.38 -26.08 -5.53
N GLN A 251 2.53 -26.59 -4.30
CA GLN A 251 2.29 -28.00 -3.97
C GLN A 251 0.85 -28.30 -3.54
N ALA A 252 -0.01 -27.30 -3.54
CA ALA A 252 -1.38 -27.54 -3.16
C ALA A 252 -2.09 -28.38 -4.21
N ALA A 253 -2.75 -29.44 -3.76
CA ALA A 253 -3.55 -30.31 -4.62
C ALA A 253 -4.64 -29.49 -5.34
N GLU A 254 -5.12 -30.00 -6.48
CA GLU A 254 -6.30 -29.45 -7.18
C GLU A 254 -7.53 -29.36 -6.26
N ASP A 255 -7.56 -30.18 -5.20
CA ASP A 255 -8.57 -30.17 -4.17
C ASP A 255 -8.38 -28.97 -3.21
N LYS A 256 -9.19 -27.94 -3.42
CA LYS A 256 -9.16 -26.62 -2.73
C LYS A 256 -10.06 -26.59 -1.50
N THR A 257 -10.13 -27.69 -0.74
CA THR A 257 -11.07 -27.81 0.40
C THR A 257 -10.75 -26.91 1.58
N SER A 258 -9.51 -26.39 1.67
CA SER A 258 -9.06 -25.51 2.76
C SER A 258 -8.08 -24.44 2.27
N ASP A 259 -8.12 -23.27 2.90
CA ASP A 259 -7.22 -22.14 2.64
C ASP A 259 -5.77 -22.37 3.11
N THR A 260 -5.52 -23.42 3.89
CA THR A 260 -4.20 -23.79 4.42
C THR A 260 -3.52 -24.93 3.66
N GLN A 261 -4.27 -25.66 2.85
CA GLN A 261 -3.78 -26.90 2.25
C GLN A 261 -2.70 -26.61 1.20
N GLY A 262 -1.50 -27.16 1.44
CA GLY A 262 -0.34 -26.97 0.56
C GLY A 262 0.28 -25.57 0.61
N VAL A 263 -0.17 -24.71 1.52
CA VAL A 263 0.40 -23.38 1.74
C VAL A 263 1.61 -23.47 2.66
N ARG A 264 2.69 -22.82 2.28
CA ARG A 264 3.90 -22.66 3.09
C ARG A 264 4.31 -21.21 3.08
N ALA A 265 4.75 -20.71 4.23
CA ALA A 265 5.13 -19.31 4.37
C ALA A 265 6.43 -19.13 5.16
N TRP A 266 7.16 -18.07 4.84
CA TRP A 266 8.43 -17.71 5.47
C TRP A 266 8.56 -16.20 5.61
N VAL A 267 9.24 -15.73 6.66
CA VAL A 267 9.62 -14.32 6.76
C VAL A 267 10.68 -14.01 5.70
N ALA A 268 10.32 -13.19 4.71
CA ALA A 268 11.18 -12.79 3.60
C ALA A 268 11.93 -11.48 3.85
N LEU A 269 11.33 -10.61 4.67
CA LEU A 269 11.91 -9.35 5.15
C LEU A 269 11.38 -9.10 6.56
N GLY A 270 12.26 -8.92 7.54
CA GLY A 270 11.87 -8.70 8.93
C GLY A 270 12.50 -7.43 9.51
N ASN A 271 12.13 -7.11 10.75
CA ASN A 271 12.62 -5.93 11.47
C ASN A 271 12.27 -4.61 10.77
N MET A 272 11.04 -4.53 10.24
CA MET A 272 10.52 -3.36 9.55
C MET A 272 9.62 -2.53 10.46
N HIS A 273 9.52 -1.23 10.19
CA HIS A 273 8.57 -0.33 10.87
C HIS A 273 7.38 -0.09 9.94
N ASN A 274 6.17 -0.47 10.34
CA ASN A 274 4.92 -0.19 9.63
C ASN A 274 4.99 -0.54 8.12
N ASN A 275 5.30 -1.81 7.83
CA ASN A 275 5.45 -2.34 6.47
C ASN A 275 4.08 -2.38 5.78
N ASN A 276 3.90 -1.58 4.74
CA ASN A 276 2.59 -1.31 4.17
C ASN A 276 2.62 -1.70 2.68
N GLY A 277 2.50 -0.76 1.74
CA GLY A 277 2.48 -1.05 0.31
C GLY A 277 3.68 -1.84 -0.24
N LEU A 278 3.41 -2.65 -1.25
CA LEU A 278 4.35 -3.37 -2.09
C LEU A 278 4.18 -2.93 -3.55
N GLY A 279 5.24 -3.05 -4.34
CA GLY A 279 5.11 -2.77 -5.78
C GLY A 279 6.27 -3.33 -6.58
N HIS A 280 6.04 -3.46 -7.89
CA HIS A 280 7.07 -3.79 -8.85
C HIS A 280 7.92 -2.55 -9.16
N GLY A 281 9.23 -2.75 -9.32
CA GLY A 281 10.18 -1.68 -9.62
C GLY A 281 10.49 -1.52 -11.11
N ARG A 282 11.67 -0.95 -11.36
CA ARG A 282 12.23 -0.69 -12.70
C ARG A 282 12.58 -1.96 -13.46
N ARG A 283 12.85 -3.04 -12.74
CA ARG A 283 13.32 -4.32 -13.25
C ARG A 283 12.39 -5.44 -12.78
N PRO A 284 12.31 -6.57 -13.50
CA PRO A 284 11.44 -7.69 -13.11
C PRO A 284 11.69 -8.25 -11.71
N ASP A 285 12.92 -8.13 -11.19
CA ASP A 285 13.33 -8.63 -9.87
C ASP A 285 13.32 -7.54 -8.79
N GLU A 286 13.03 -6.28 -9.16
CA GLU A 286 13.02 -5.16 -8.23
C GLU A 286 11.68 -5.06 -7.51
N ILE A 287 11.75 -4.92 -6.19
CA ILE A 287 10.59 -4.78 -5.32
C ILE A 287 10.67 -3.47 -4.54
N ALA A 288 9.56 -2.75 -4.54
CA ALA A 288 9.30 -1.58 -3.72
C ALA A 288 8.58 -2.03 -2.44
N VAL A 289 9.07 -1.57 -1.29
CA VAL A 289 8.46 -1.85 0.03
C VAL A 289 8.30 -0.54 0.78
N VAL A 290 7.07 -0.23 1.18
CA VAL A 290 6.76 1.01 1.88
C VAL A 290 6.81 0.80 3.40
N SER A 291 7.46 1.75 4.07
CA SER A 291 7.40 1.92 5.52
C SER A 291 6.58 3.19 5.77
N CYS A 292 5.27 3.00 5.93
CA CYS A 292 4.26 4.06 5.75
C CYS A 292 4.45 5.21 6.74
N CYS A 293 4.37 4.93 8.05
CA CYS A 293 4.60 5.92 9.09
C CYS A 293 6.07 6.36 9.24
N SER A 294 7.00 5.75 8.49
CA SER A 294 8.36 6.29 8.33
C SER A 294 8.47 7.32 7.21
N GLY A 295 7.48 7.42 6.32
CA GLY A 295 7.58 8.20 5.10
C GLY A 295 8.69 7.69 4.18
N LYS A 296 8.83 6.37 4.02
CA LYS A 296 9.95 5.78 3.27
C LYS A 296 9.46 4.77 2.24
N LEU A 297 10.02 4.88 1.04
CA LEU A 297 10.07 3.79 0.07
C LEU A 297 11.44 3.11 0.15
N LEU A 298 11.45 1.80 0.27
CA LEU A 298 12.64 0.97 0.31
C LEU A 298 12.67 0.14 -0.96
N LEU A 299 13.76 0.26 -1.73
CA LEU A 299 13.93 -0.53 -2.94
C LEU A 299 14.85 -1.70 -2.63
N GLY A 300 14.54 -2.85 -3.19
CA GLY A 300 15.35 -4.04 -3.07
C GLY A 300 15.20 -4.97 -4.26
N THR A 301 15.85 -6.11 -4.16
CA THR A 301 15.75 -7.19 -5.15
C THR A 301 15.21 -8.45 -4.49
N VAL A 302 14.39 -9.19 -5.23
CA VAL A 302 13.96 -10.52 -4.81
C VAL A 302 15.08 -11.51 -5.14
N VAL A 303 15.66 -12.12 -4.12
CA VAL A 303 16.78 -13.05 -4.24
C VAL A 303 16.43 -14.42 -3.70
N ASP A 304 17.06 -15.46 -4.26
CA ASP A 304 16.88 -16.82 -3.79
C ASP A 304 17.46 -17.00 -2.38
N GLY A 305 16.87 -17.93 -1.63
CA GLY A 305 17.17 -18.16 -0.22
C GLY A 305 18.63 -18.49 0.06
N SER A 306 19.30 -19.19 -0.86
CA SER A 306 20.74 -19.52 -0.77
C SER A 306 21.65 -18.29 -0.84
N SER A 307 21.20 -17.21 -1.46
CA SER A 307 21.90 -15.92 -1.54
C SER A 307 21.51 -14.94 -0.44
N SER A 308 20.52 -15.27 0.39
CA SER A 308 20.00 -14.37 1.44
C SER A 308 20.77 -14.45 2.75
N ALA A 309 20.82 -13.34 3.50
CA ALA A 309 21.33 -13.33 4.87
C ALA A 309 20.41 -14.07 5.86
N LEU A 310 19.11 -14.14 5.57
CA LEU A 310 18.10 -14.80 6.40
C LEU A 310 18.18 -16.33 6.29
N ARG A 311 18.69 -16.89 5.18
CA ARG A 311 18.88 -18.32 4.83
C ARG A 311 17.68 -19.28 5.06
N ALA A 312 16.59 -18.80 5.65
CA ALA A 312 15.46 -19.59 6.12
C ALA A 312 14.28 -19.58 5.14
N ALA A 313 14.17 -18.57 4.27
CA ALA A 313 13.12 -18.46 3.27
C ALA A 313 13.66 -18.88 1.89
N PRO A 314 12.88 -19.57 1.05
CA PRO A 314 13.31 -19.95 -0.31
C PRO A 314 13.47 -18.74 -1.24
N ARG A 315 12.76 -17.64 -0.96
CA ARG A 315 12.99 -16.32 -1.56
C ARG A 315 12.95 -15.26 -0.46
N SER A 316 13.74 -14.21 -0.62
CA SER A 316 13.84 -13.11 0.35
C SER A 316 14.01 -11.77 -0.37
N ILE A 317 13.90 -10.68 0.38
CA ILE A 317 14.10 -9.32 -0.15
C ILE A 317 15.42 -8.76 0.36
N GLN A 318 16.31 -8.40 -0.56
CA GLN A 318 17.55 -7.69 -0.24
C GLN A 318 17.39 -6.20 -0.58
N LEU A 319 17.23 -5.38 0.45
CA LEU A 319 17.11 -3.93 0.32
C LEU A 319 18.44 -3.30 -0.11
N SER A 320 18.38 -2.34 -1.04
CA SER A 320 19.52 -1.64 -1.62
C SER A 320 19.43 -0.12 -1.49
N GLU A 321 18.24 0.47 -1.60
CA GLU A 321 18.05 1.93 -1.59
C GLU A 321 16.91 2.34 -0.66
N THR A 322 16.92 3.60 -0.24
CA THR A 322 15.84 4.21 0.54
C THR A 322 15.56 5.61 0.03
N ILE A 323 14.30 5.88 -0.27
CA ILE A 323 13.78 7.19 -0.64
C ILE A 323 12.96 7.71 0.54
N GLN A 324 13.27 8.91 1.00
CA GLN A 324 12.56 9.57 2.09
C GLN A 324 11.57 10.60 1.53
N PHE A 325 10.36 10.58 2.06
CA PHE A 325 9.30 11.54 1.80
C PHE A 325 8.96 12.30 3.09
N ASP A 326 8.37 13.48 2.93
CA ASP A 326 7.97 14.35 4.05
C ASP A 326 6.51 14.13 4.48
N SER A 327 5.89 13.04 4.01
CA SER A 327 4.59 12.54 4.44
C SER A 327 4.62 11.06 4.74
N VAL A 328 3.57 10.54 5.38
CA VAL A 328 3.25 9.13 5.23
C VAL A 328 3.08 8.85 3.74
N VAL A 329 3.53 7.70 3.30
CA VAL A 329 3.35 7.21 1.94
C VAL A 329 2.78 5.81 2.01
N ASP A 330 2.02 5.45 0.99
CA ASP A 330 1.23 4.22 0.95
C ASP A 330 1.58 3.43 -0.33
N ASN A 331 0.69 2.59 -0.87
CA ASN A 331 0.94 1.70 -2.01
C ASN A 331 1.72 2.36 -3.18
N PRO A 332 2.95 1.87 -3.47
CA PRO A 332 3.82 2.46 -4.48
C PRO A 332 3.51 1.92 -5.87
N SER A 333 3.57 2.78 -6.89
CA SER A 333 3.60 2.34 -8.28
C SER A 333 4.85 2.85 -8.99
N TYR A 334 5.35 2.10 -9.98
CA TYR A 334 6.44 2.57 -10.85
C TYR A 334 5.87 3.00 -12.20
N PHE A 335 6.06 4.27 -12.53
CA PHE A 335 5.75 4.80 -13.85
C PHE A 335 6.98 4.63 -14.76
N ALA A 336 6.87 3.77 -15.76
CA ALA A 336 7.83 3.65 -16.85
C ALA A 336 7.39 4.56 -18.01
N ASP A 337 8.23 5.53 -18.37
CA ASP A 337 7.97 6.46 -19.46
C ASP A 337 8.17 5.79 -20.83
N PRO A 338 7.09 5.50 -21.60
CA PRO A 338 7.22 4.85 -22.90
C PRO A 338 7.82 5.75 -23.99
N PHE A 339 7.96 7.06 -23.72
CA PHE A 339 8.51 8.05 -24.63
C PHE A 339 9.88 8.57 -24.18
N ALA A 340 10.53 7.88 -23.23
CA ALA A 340 11.86 8.22 -22.76
C ALA A 340 12.89 8.20 -23.90
N LYS A 341 13.71 9.26 -24.01
CA LYS A 341 14.80 9.37 -24.98
C LYS A 341 16.02 10.02 -24.34
N GLY A 342 17.08 9.24 -24.10
CA GLY A 342 18.31 9.74 -23.47
C GLY A 342 18.04 10.36 -22.10
N SER A 343 18.53 11.59 -21.87
CA SER A 343 18.33 12.36 -20.62
C SER A 343 16.93 13.02 -20.50
N LYS A 344 15.92 12.49 -21.18
CA LYS A 344 14.52 12.96 -21.10
C LYS A 344 13.59 11.86 -20.60
N ASP A 345 14.12 11.03 -19.70
CA ASP A 345 13.35 9.99 -19.04
C ASP A 345 12.52 10.60 -17.91
N LYS A 346 11.20 10.46 -18.01
CA LYS A 346 10.26 10.93 -16.98
C LYS A 346 9.80 9.82 -16.03
N SER A 347 10.42 8.64 -16.08
CA SER A 347 10.08 7.52 -15.21
C SER A 347 10.33 7.82 -13.73
N GLY A 348 9.60 7.15 -12.86
CA GLY A 348 9.74 7.33 -11.41
C GLY A 348 8.71 6.57 -10.60
N PHE A 349 8.95 6.47 -9.30
CA PHE A 349 7.96 5.93 -8.37
C PHE A 349 6.92 6.99 -8.04
N VAL A 350 5.65 6.60 -8.01
CA VAL A 350 4.52 7.43 -7.60
C VAL A 350 4.01 6.89 -6.28
N LEU A 351 3.90 7.75 -5.27
CA LEU A 351 3.44 7.36 -3.94
C LEU A 351 2.43 8.37 -3.39
N PRO A 352 1.18 7.94 -3.15
CA PRO A 352 0.23 8.75 -2.42
C PRO A 352 0.48 8.68 -0.92
N GLY A 353 -0.20 9.55 -0.19
CA GLY A 353 -0.32 9.46 1.26
C GLY A 353 -1.10 10.65 1.81
N LEU A 354 -1.05 10.82 3.13
CA LEU A 354 -1.88 11.80 3.83
C LEU A 354 -1.11 13.10 4.11
N THR A 355 -1.77 14.23 3.87
CA THR A 355 -1.28 15.56 4.26
C THR A 355 -1.22 15.69 5.78
N ARG A 356 -2.20 15.10 6.49
CA ARG A 356 -2.33 15.15 7.96
C ARG A 356 -2.72 13.79 8.54
N ALA A 357 -1.81 12.81 8.45
CA ALA A 357 -2.03 11.48 9.03
C ALA A 357 -2.35 11.51 10.54
N VAL A 358 -1.86 12.52 11.25
CA VAL A 358 -2.15 12.76 12.67
C VAL A 358 -3.66 12.85 13.00
N ASP A 359 -4.49 13.26 12.05
CA ASP A 359 -5.93 13.42 12.27
C ASP A 359 -6.74 12.15 11.97
N LEU A 360 -6.12 11.14 11.33
CA LEU A 360 -6.77 9.90 10.90
C LEU A 360 -7.54 9.17 12.02
N PRO A 361 -7.03 9.04 13.26
CA PRO A 361 -7.79 8.40 14.34
C PRO A 361 -9.13 9.08 14.66
N LYS A 362 -9.32 10.36 14.28
CA LYS A 362 -10.55 11.12 14.52
C LYS A 362 -11.54 11.02 13.35
N THR A 363 -11.07 10.73 12.14
CA THR A 363 -11.86 10.87 10.90
C THR A 363 -12.31 9.54 10.29
N THR A 364 -11.59 8.45 10.58
CA THR A 364 -11.82 7.12 9.97
C THR A 364 -13.22 6.53 10.17
N ARG A 365 -13.89 6.92 11.24
CA ARG A 365 -15.26 6.48 11.58
C ARG A 365 -16.36 7.44 11.13
N ASP A 366 -15.98 8.58 10.55
CA ASP A 366 -16.92 9.59 10.08
C ASP A 366 -16.99 9.58 8.53
N PRO A 367 -18.11 9.11 7.96
CA PRO A 367 -18.32 9.13 6.50
C PRO A 367 -18.30 10.54 5.90
N GLY A 368 -18.58 11.58 6.70
CA GLY A 368 -18.59 12.98 6.28
C GLY A 368 -17.27 13.72 6.49
N ALA A 369 -16.27 13.09 7.12
CA ALA A 369 -14.97 13.73 7.31
C ALA A 369 -14.18 13.87 6.00
N THR A 370 -13.01 14.50 6.08
CA THR A 370 -12.07 14.63 4.97
C THR A 370 -10.68 14.23 5.46
N GLU A 371 -9.98 13.38 4.72
CA GLU A 371 -8.54 13.17 4.91
C GLU A 371 -7.79 13.79 3.72
N PRO A 372 -7.09 14.91 3.93
CA PRO A 372 -6.32 15.56 2.88
C PRO A 372 -5.16 14.68 2.44
N ILE A 373 -4.81 14.76 1.16
CA ILE A 373 -3.91 13.83 0.48
C ILE A 373 -2.78 14.54 -0.25
N MET A 374 -1.68 13.82 -0.47
CA MET A 374 -0.55 14.22 -1.29
C MET A 374 -0.15 13.05 -2.18
N VAL A 375 0.29 13.34 -3.41
CA VAL A 375 0.87 12.35 -4.32
C VAL A 375 2.26 12.83 -4.72
N TRP A 376 3.26 12.04 -4.37
CA TRP A 376 4.66 12.30 -4.67
C TRP A 376 5.10 11.53 -5.92
N LYS A 377 6.06 12.09 -6.64
CA LYS A 377 6.86 11.39 -7.65
C LYS A 377 8.32 11.42 -7.23
N ALA A 378 8.97 10.27 -7.21
CA ALA A 378 10.41 10.12 -7.00
C ALA A 378 11.07 9.68 -8.30
N SER A 379 11.94 10.53 -8.85
CA SER A 379 12.68 10.25 -10.09
C SER A 379 14.19 10.19 -9.80
N PRO A 380 14.99 9.47 -10.61
CA PRO A 380 16.45 9.54 -10.50
C PRO A 380 16.93 10.99 -10.58
N ASP A 381 17.85 11.37 -9.71
CA ASP A 381 18.43 12.72 -9.73
C ASP A 381 19.61 12.74 -10.72
N GLU A 382 19.49 13.50 -11.80
CA GLU A 382 20.56 13.61 -12.80
C GLU A 382 21.78 14.39 -12.28
N SER A 383 21.62 15.20 -11.23
CA SER A 383 22.68 16.06 -10.68
C SER A 383 23.56 15.38 -9.63
N LYS A 384 23.07 14.30 -9.01
CA LYS A 384 23.76 13.54 -7.97
C LYS A 384 23.24 12.11 -7.92
N SER A 385 24.07 11.17 -7.47
CA SER A 385 23.58 9.81 -7.19
C SER A 385 22.47 9.85 -6.13
N GLY A 386 21.23 9.52 -6.52
CA GLY A 386 20.08 9.48 -5.62
C GLY A 386 18.75 9.76 -6.31
N TRP A 387 17.78 10.22 -5.52
CA TRP A 387 16.41 10.45 -5.94
C TRP A 387 15.99 11.89 -5.67
N LYS A 388 15.27 12.48 -6.62
CA LYS A 388 14.55 13.74 -6.46
C LYS A 388 13.08 13.44 -6.24
N THR A 389 12.51 13.97 -5.15
CA THR A 389 11.08 13.87 -4.84
C THR A 389 10.37 15.17 -5.17
N GLU A 390 9.21 15.07 -5.79
CA GLU A 390 8.39 16.21 -6.22
C GLU A 390 6.93 15.94 -5.86
N LEU A 391 6.22 16.97 -5.40
CA LEU A 391 4.78 16.88 -5.18
C LEU A 391 4.09 17.01 -6.55
N LEU A 392 3.36 15.98 -6.95
CA LEU A 392 2.69 15.90 -8.23
C LEU A 392 1.24 16.39 -8.15
N PHE A 393 0.56 16.07 -7.05
CA PHE A 393 -0.84 16.43 -6.80
C PHE A 393 -1.13 16.47 -5.30
N GLU A 394 -2.04 17.34 -4.88
CA GLU A 394 -2.58 17.40 -3.52
C GLU A 394 -4.06 17.81 -3.53
N ASP A 395 -4.78 17.31 -2.53
CA ASP A 395 -6.18 17.61 -2.29
C ASP A 395 -6.44 17.83 -0.80
N ASP A 396 -7.36 18.74 -0.48
CA ASP A 396 -7.78 18.98 0.90
C ASP A 396 -8.72 17.89 1.44
N GLY A 397 -9.08 16.91 0.61
CA GLY A 397 -9.99 15.81 0.92
C GLY A 397 -11.39 16.02 0.35
N SER A 398 -11.67 17.15 -0.30
CA SER A 398 -12.98 17.46 -0.87
C SER A 398 -13.24 16.82 -2.24
N ARG A 399 -12.20 16.58 -3.05
CA ARG A 399 -12.32 15.93 -4.37
C ARG A 399 -11.91 14.46 -4.30
N VAL A 400 -10.91 14.12 -3.50
CA VAL A 400 -10.47 12.76 -3.20
C VAL A 400 -9.87 12.72 -1.80
N ARG A 401 -10.19 11.71 -1.00
CA ARG A 401 -9.73 11.60 0.40
C ARG A 401 -8.93 10.32 0.63
N SER A 402 -8.13 10.31 1.69
CA SER A 402 -7.48 9.09 2.21
C SER A 402 -6.64 8.33 1.17
N ALA A 403 -5.88 9.04 0.34
CA ALA A 403 -5.20 8.44 -0.80
C ALA A 403 -4.20 7.37 -0.35
N SER A 404 -4.35 6.17 -0.90
CA SER A 404 -3.51 5.00 -0.63
C SER A 404 -2.90 4.39 -1.87
N SER A 405 -3.48 4.60 -3.06
CA SER A 405 -2.83 4.21 -4.31
C SER A 405 -2.96 5.29 -5.38
N ALA A 406 -1.90 5.45 -6.16
CA ALA A 406 -1.83 6.41 -7.25
C ALA A 406 -0.97 5.87 -8.39
N VAL A 407 -1.45 6.03 -9.61
CA VAL A 407 -0.84 5.45 -10.82
C VAL A 407 -0.84 6.46 -11.96
N LEU A 408 0.27 6.54 -12.68
CA LEU A 408 0.39 7.35 -13.90
C LEU A 408 0.25 6.47 -15.14
N VAL A 409 -0.57 6.92 -16.09
CA VAL A 409 -0.67 6.34 -17.44
C VAL A 409 -0.25 7.41 -18.44
N ALA A 410 0.75 7.11 -19.27
CA ALA A 410 1.31 8.09 -20.20
C ALA A 410 0.28 8.50 -21.26
N ALA A 411 0.17 9.80 -21.53
CA ALA A 411 -0.59 10.31 -22.66
C ALA A 411 0.32 10.41 -23.89
N ASP A 412 -0.21 10.11 -25.08
CA ASP A 412 0.53 10.24 -26.34
C ASP A 412 0.89 11.71 -26.59
N PRO A 413 2.19 12.08 -26.64
CA PRO A 413 2.62 13.46 -26.85
C PRO A 413 2.13 14.03 -28.20
N ALA A 414 1.87 13.19 -29.20
CA ALA A 414 1.32 13.63 -30.48
C ALA A 414 -0.07 14.24 -30.34
N LYS A 415 -0.84 13.84 -29.33
CA LYS A 415 -2.16 14.40 -28.99
C LYS A 415 -2.07 15.73 -28.21
N HIS A 416 -0.87 16.12 -27.77
CA HIS A 416 -0.63 17.27 -26.88
C HIS A 416 0.49 18.20 -27.38
N ASN A 417 0.60 18.42 -28.69
CA ASN A 417 1.60 19.32 -29.29
C ASN A 417 3.05 19.02 -28.85
N GLY A 418 3.36 17.74 -28.57
CA GLY A 418 4.66 17.28 -28.09
C GLY A 418 4.90 17.43 -26.59
N ALA A 419 3.94 17.95 -25.82
CA ALA A 419 4.02 18.01 -24.36
C ALA A 419 3.99 16.60 -23.77
N ARG A 420 4.86 16.35 -22.78
CA ARG A 420 4.92 15.08 -22.04
C ARG A 420 3.93 15.16 -20.88
N ARG A 421 2.80 14.48 -21.02
CA ARG A 421 1.73 14.42 -20.02
C ARG A 421 1.46 12.97 -19.62
N ALA A 422 0.86 12.80 -18.46
CA ALA A 422 0.26 11.54 -18.04
C ALA A 422 -1.07 11.82 -17.34
N ARG A 423 -1.95 10.82 -17.36
CA ARG A 423 -3.14 10.80 -16.54
C ARG A 423 -2.79 10.17 -15.19
N LEU A 424 -2.97 10.93 -14.12
CA LEU A 424 -2.81 10.49 -12.75
C LEU A 424 -4.16 9.99 -12.24
N PHE A 425 -4.21 8.72 -11.84
CA PHE A 425 -5.32 8.12 -11.12
C PHE A 425 -4.98 8.09 -9.63
N VAL A 426 -5.93 8.49 -8.78
CA VAL A 426 -5.76 8.52 -7.32
C VAL A 426 -6.99 7.90 -6.66
N THR A 427 -6.76 6.94 -5.76
CA THR A 427 -7.80 6.27 -4.97
C THR A 427 -7.40 6.16 -3.51
N GLY A 428 -8.34 5.78 -2.64
CA GLY A 428 -8.13 5.77 -1.20
C GLY A 428 -9.01 4.81 -0.42
N PHE A 429 -8.54 4.39 0.75
CA PHE A 429 -9.24 3.43 1.63
C PHE A 429 -10.61 3.91 2.16
N LEU A 430 -10.88 5.23 2.19
CA LEU A 430 -12.19 5.85 2.48
C LEU A 430 -12.68 6.77 1.36
N SER A 431 -12.07 6.71 0.17
CA SER A 431 -12.52 7.51 -0.97
C SER A 431 -13.86 7.03 -1.48
N LYS A 432 -14.81 7.94 -1.68
CA LYS A 432 -16.11 7.60 -2.28
C LYS A 432 -15.95 7.10 -3.72
N ASN A 433 -15.03 7.71 -4.45
CA ASN A 433 -14.65 7.37 -5.80
C ASN A 433 -13.17 7.71 -6.01
N MET A 434 -12.50 6.98 -6.89
CA MET A 434 -11.25 7.34 -7.52
C MET A 434 -11.44 8.58 -8.39
N VAL A 435 -10.36 9.37 -8.53
CA VAL A 435 -10.28 10.50 -9.44
C VAL A 435 -9.17 10.30 -10.46
N ALA A 436 -9.34 10.89 -11.64
CA ALA A 436 -8.33 10.97 -12.68
C ALA A 436 -8.09 12.42 -13.08
N VAL A 437 -6.83 12.82 -13.21
CA VAL A 437 -6.44 14.18 -13.60
C VAL A 437 -5.20 14.13 -14.49
N ASP A 438 -5.17 14.93 -15.54
CA ASP A 438 -3.98 15.03 -16.39
C ASP A 438 -2.93 15.92 -15.72
N VAL A 439 -1.68 15.46 -15.70
CA VAL A 439 -0.53 16.14 -15.11
C VAL A 439 0.61 16.28 -16.13
N ASP A 440 1.37 17.37 -16.02
CA ASP A 440 2.61 17.55 -16.79
C ASP A 440 3.76 16.77 -16.12
N LEU A 441 4.66 16.21 -16.94
CA LEU A 441 5.79 15.37 -16.48
C LEU A 441 7.17 16.00 -16.61
#